data_AF-A0A8H7FV84-F1
#
_entry.id   AF-A0A8H7FV84-F1
#
_cell.length_a   1.000
_cell.length_b   1.000
_cell.length_c   1.000
_cell.angle_alpha   90.00
_cell.angle_beta   90.00
_cell.angle_gamma   90.00
#
_symmetry.space_group_name_H-M   'P 1'
#
loop_
_entity.id
_entity.type
_entity.pdbx_description
1 polymer ?
#
loop_
_entity_poly.entity_id
_entity_poly.type
_entity_poly.pdbx_seq_one_letter_code
_entity_poly.pdbx_strand_id
1 'polypeptide(L)'
;MEAPEKADYGDLDFLVAGPKLAATSTEGVHTDVSHEDVQRALGAHSLIALPGTSNYAISITNEWRTHTPSDSSPAAEAEPVAVSCQVDVHVCADKTEWELHRFMHGYGDVGMILGLFARNVGLSLGTVGLKILTKIPGKPPFHLSSSVPEIAAFFGLALDAWERGFPTERAAFEWAATSRFFSVQRMKEAHSKKRRTETRMMYSRFVDWAQAQPVPETPVPSAEAVVAEALACFGKKAEYDGLMEEYRQAAAKIEARNALKVVFNGTIVGEWTGLDNRRVKIVMDKIRLEQAGGAGLLGLERSRIQQLVESAVDQLGYVNHAEVDPKNEPE
;
A
#
# COMPACT_ATOMS: atom_id res chain seq x y z
N MET A 1 9.49 -20.81 -6.09
CA MET A 1 10.33 -21.52 -5.08
C MET A 1 9.43 -21.77 -3.91
N GLU A 2 9.09 -23.02 -3.69
CA GLU A 2 8.03 -23.42 -2.76
C GLU A 2 8.46 -23.36 -1.31
N ALA A 3 7.47 -23.36 -0.41
CA ALA A 3 7.72 -23.52 1.01
C ALA A 3 8.51 -24.83 1.26
N PRO A 4 9.56 -24.81 2.09
CA PRO A 4 10.22 -26.04 2.52
C PRO A 4 9.20 -27.01 3.12
N GLU A 5 9.39 -28.31 2.90
CA GLU A 5 8.54 -29.37 3.48
C GLU A 5 7.06 -29.35 3.01
N LYS A 6 6.73 -28.58 1.95
CA LYS A 6 5.40 -28.64 1.30
C LYS A 6 5.16 -30.05 0.73
N ALA A 7 4.12 -30.72 1.23
CA ALA A 7 3.79 -32.11 0.87
C ALA A 7 2.97 -32.23 -0.42
N ASP A 8 2.21 -31.19 -0.74
CA ASP A 8 1.37 -31.08 -1.93
C ASP A 8 1.55 -29.69 -2.53
N TYR A 9 1.59 -29.62 -3.84
CA TYR A 9 1.85 -28.42 -4.58
C TYR A 9 0.59 -27.76 -5.11
N GLY A 10 -0.50 -28.51 -5.36
CA GLY A 10 -1.81 -28.00 -5.80
C GLY A 10 -1.83 -27.36 -7.20
N ASP A 11 -0.92 -26.42 -7.44
CA ASP A 11 -0.72 -25.62 -8.64
C ASP A 11 0.78 -25.50 -8.99
N LEU A 12 1.06 -24.86 -10.13
CA LEU A 12 2.42 -24.53 -10.58
C LEU A 12 2.55 -23.02 -10.80
N ASP A 13 3.40 -22.37 -10.01
CA ASP A 13 3.69 -20.94 -10.15
C ASP A 13 4.90 -20.66 -11.04
N PHE A 14 4.70 -19.85 -12.08
CA PHE A 14 5.75 -19.29 -12.91
C PHE A 14 5.87 -17.77 -12.72
N LEU A 15 7.07 -17.34 -12.35
CA LEU A 15 7.48 -15.94 -12.46
C LEU A 15 8.32 -15.80 -13.72
N VAL A 16 7.85 -15.00 -14.68
CA VAL A 16 8.58 -14.76 -15.94
C VAL A 16 8.96 -13.29 -16.08
N ALA A 17 10.21 -13.05 -16.45
CA ALA A 17 10.70 -11.78 -16.96
C ALA A 17 11.33 -12.02 -18.34
N GLY A 18 11.49 -10.95 -19.13
CA GLY A 18 11.89 -11.00 -20.54
C GLY A 18 13.15 -11.81 -20.91
N PRO A 19 13.55 -11.82 -22.20
CA PRO A 19 13.22 -10.81 -23.20
C PRO A 19 11.80 -10.95 -23.76
N LYS A 20 11.03 -9.87 -23.73
CA LYS A 20 9.80 -9.75 -24.50
C LYS A 20 10.23 -9.64 -25.96
N LEU A 21 10.09 -10.72 -26.74
CA LEU A 21 10.42 -10.70 -28.17
C LEU A 21 9.68 -9.52 -28.80
N ALA A 22 10.43 -8.64 -29.47
CA ALA A 22 9.87 -7.50 -30.18
C ALA A 22 8.98 -8.01 -31.31
N ALA A 23 7.70 -8.26 -31.01
CA ALA A 23 6.69 -8.33 -32.03
C ALA A 23 6.52 -6.90 -32.52
N THR A 24 7.25 -6.54 -33.58
CA THR A 24 6.96 -5.31 -34.33
C THR A 24 5.56 -5.45 -34.89
N SER A 25 4.59 -4.78 -34.25
CA SER A 25 3.34 -4.43 -34.92
C SER A 25 3.70 -3.62 -36.18
N THR A 26 2.83 -3.65 -37.19
CA THR A 26 2.97 -2.85 -38.43
C THR A 26 3.06 -1.34 -38.18
N GLU A 27 2.81 -0.88 -36.95
CA GLU A 27 2.87 0.52 -36.51
C GLU A 27 4.08 0.83 -35.60
N GLY A 28 5.00 -0.12 -35.40
CA GLY A 28 6.21 0.12 -34.58
C GLY A 28 5.95 0.25 -33.07
N VAL A 29 4.74 -0.08 -32.61
CA VAL A 29 4.38 -0.08 -31.19
C VAL A 29 4.75 -1.43 -30.58
N HIS A 30 5.59 -1.41 -29.55
CA HIS A 30 5.93 -2.58 -28.73
C HIS A 30 4.67 -3.10 -28.03
N THR A 31 4.27 -4.34 -28.29
CA THR A 31 3.18 -4.99 -27.56
C THR A 31 3.75 -5.90 -26.47
N ASP A 32 3.29 -5.72 -25.23
CA ASP A 32 3.54 -6.67 -24.15
C ASP A 32 3.04 -8.08 -24.52
N VAL A 33 3.62 -9.12 -23.90
CA VAL A 33 3.17 -10.50 -24.07
C VAL A 33 1.70 -10.59 -23.64
N SER A 34 0.82 -11.00 -24.55
CA SER A 34 -0.60 -11.15 -24.23
C SER A 34 -0.87 -12.42 -23.42
N HIS A 35 -2.00 -12.45 -22.70
CA HIS A 35 -2.39 -13.65 -21.96
C HIS A 35 -2.63 -14.85 -22.90
N GLU A 36 -3.10 -14.60 -24.12
CA GLU A 36 -3.33 -15.57 -25.18
C GLU A 36 -2.03 -16.17 -25.71
N ASP A 37 -0.94 -15.38 -25.75
CA ASP A 37 0.38 -15.89 -26.13
C ASP A 37 0.91 -16.88 -25.10
N VAL A 38 0.75 -16.57 -23.81
CA VAL A 38 1.09 -17.49 -22.71
C VAL A 38 0.19 -18.72 -22.75
N GLN A 39 -1.12 -18.55 -22.96
CA GLN A 39 -2.07 -19.67 -23.07
C GLN A 39 -1.66 -20.64 -24.17
N ARG A 40 -1.33 -20.10 -25.36
CA ARG A 40 -0.89 -20.89 -26.52
C ARG A 40 0.45 -21.57 -26.25
N ALA A 41 1.40 -20.87 -25.64
CA ALA A 41 2.72 -21.41 -25.32
C ALA A 41 2.64 -22.57 -24.31
N LEU A 42 1.74 -22.47 -23.32
CA LEU A 42 1.50 -23.52 -22.34
C LEU A 42 0.66 -24.69 -22.88
N GLY A 43 0.00 -24.54 -24.03
CA GLY A 43 -1.02 -25.50 -24.49
C GLY A 43 -2.24 -25.56 -23.57
N ALA A 44 -2.53 -24.46 -22.86
CA ALA A 44 -3.60 -24.39 -21.90
C ALA A 44 -4.97 -24.29 -22.60
N HIS A 45 -5.93 -25.12 -22.18
CA HIS A 45 -7.28 -25.15 -22.78
C HIS A 45 -8.24 -24.15 -22.12
N SER A 46 -7.89 -23.63 -20.94
CA SER A 46 -8.64 -22.58 -20.25
C SER A 46 -7.71 -21.52 -19.68
N LEU A 47 -8.23 -20.29 -19.57
CA LEU A 47 -7.52 -19.09 -19.13
C LEU A 47 -8.45 -18.22 -18.29
N ILE A 48 -7.96 -17.76 -17.14
CA ILE A 48 -8.52 -16.65 -16.37
C ILE A 48 -7.48 -15.52 -16.40
N ALA A 49 -7.72 -14.54 -17.27
CA ALA A 49 -6.84 -13.38 -17.41
C ALA A 49 -7.05 -12.40 -16.25
N LEU A 50 -5.97 -12.08 -15.53
CA LEU A 50 -5.97 -11.12 -14.42
C LEU A 50 -4.80 -10.14 -14.55
N PRO A 51 -4.92 -8.91 -13.99
CA PRO A 51 -3.79 -8.01 -13.85
C PRO A 51 -2.71 -8.64 -12.97
N GLY A 52 -1.53 -8.91 -13.53
CA GLY A 52 -0.40 -9.53 -12.83
C GLY A 52 -0.31 -11.04 -13.06
N THR A 53 -0.85 -11.84 -12.14
CA THR A 53 -0.86 -13.31 -12.22
C THR A 53 -2.12 -13.82 -12.89
N SER A 54 -2.00 -14.44 -14.06
CA SER A 54 -3.10 -15.13 -14.74
C SER A 54 -3.07 -16.63 -14.47
N ASN A 55 -4.25 -17.26 -14.46
CA ASN A 55 -4.38 -18.68 -14.14
C ASN A 55 -4.74 -19.47 -15.40
N TYR A 56 -4.07 -20.59 -15.63
CA TYR A 56 -4.17 -21.41 -16.82
C TYR A 56 -4.50 -22.85 -16.43
N ALA A 57 -5.34 -23.53 -17.22
CA ALA A 57 -5.60 -24.96 -17.04
C ALA A 57 -4.94 -25.76 -18.16
N ILE A 58 -4.06 -26.69 -17.79
CA ILE A 58 -3.36 -27.58 -18.73
C ILE A 58 -3.84 -29.00 -18.50
N SER A 59 -4.19 -29.70 -19.58
CA SER A 59 -4.64 -31.10 -19.49
C SER A 59 -3.46 -32.02 -19.18
N ILE A 60 -3.60 -32.85 -18.15
CA ILE A 60 -2.62 -33.88 -17.80
C ILE A 60 -2.85 -35.07 -18.73
N THR A 61 -1.90 -35.32 -19.63
CA THR A 61 -1.96 -36.46 -20.55
C THR A 61 -1.69 -37.78 -19.82
N ASN A 62 -2.04 -38.92 -20.43
CA ASN A 62 -1.82 -40.24 -19.86
C ASN A 62 -0.33 -40.53 -19.55
N GLU A 63 0.61 -39.89 -20.23
CA GLU A 63 2.05 -40.02 -19.97
C GLU A 63 2.41 -39.51 -18.57
N TRP A 64 1.76 -38.44 -18.10
CA TRP A 64 2.02 -37.84 -16.78
C TRP A 64 1.40 -38.64 -15.63
N ARG A 65 0.36 -39.43 -15.90
CA ARG A 65 -0.26 -40.35 -14.91
C ARG A 65 0.68 -41.48 -14.46
N THR A 66 1.72 -41.77 -15.23
CA THR A 66 2.73 -42.78 -14.83
C THR A 66 3.62 -42.31 -13.67
N HIS A 67 3.62 -41.01 -13.35
CA HIS A 67 4.41 -40.41 -12.28
C HIS A 67 3.59 -40.05 -11.02
N THR A 68 2.26 -40.24 -11.03
CA THR A 68 1.45 -40.06 -9.82
C THR A 68 1.57 -41.29 -8.91
N PRO A 69 1.88 -41.14 -7.61
CA PRO A 69 1.90 -42.26 -6.66
C PRO A 69 0.55 -42.97 -6.68
N SER A 70 0.59 -44.26 -7.01
CA SER A 70 -0.58 -45.13 -7.12
C SER A 70 -1.16 -45.45 -5.74
N ASP A 71 -1.92 -44.52 -5.18
CA ASP A 71 -2.77 -44.75 -4.01
C ASP A 71 -4.24 -44.73 -4.45
N SER A 72 -4.65 -45.65 -5.32
CA SER A 72 -6.05 -46.09 -5.40
C SER A 72 -6.20 -47.38 -6.21
N SER A 73 -6.89 -48.35 -5.61
CA SER A 73 -7.34 -49.62 -6.17
C SER A 73 -7.97 -49.52 -7.58
N PRO A 74 -7.94 -50.62 -8.36
CA PRO A 74 -8.51 -50.62 -9.71
C PRO A 74 -10.03 -50.53 -9.64
N ALA A 75 -10.57 -49.36 -9.99
CA ALA A 75 -12.01 -49.16 -10.17
C ALA A 75 -12.35 -49.11 -11.67
N ALA A 76 -13.42 -49.80 -11.99
CA ALA A 76 -14.01 -50.06 -13.29
C ALA A 76 -14.15 -48.85 -14.23
N GLU A 77 -14.14 -49.17 -15.54
CA GLU A 77 -14.67 -48.48 -16.74
C GLU A 77 -15.50 -47.18 -16.54
N ALA A 78 -14.91 -46.17 -15.91
CA ALA A 78 -15.42 -44.80 -15.94
C ALA A 78 -14.73 -44.04 -17.08
N GLU A 79 -15.51 -43.23 -17.81
CA GLU A 79 -15.03 -42.20 -18.74
C GLU A 79 -13.78 -41.52 -18.17
N PRO A 80 -12.69 -41.36 -18.95
CA PRO A 80 -11.45 -40.82 -18.44
C PRO A 80 -11.70 -39.40 -17.94
N VAL A 81 -11.74 -39.22 -16.61
CA VAL A 81 -11.81 -37.89 -16.00
C VAL A 81 -10.63 -37.09 -16.53
N ALA A 82 -10.93 -36.04 -17.29
CA ALA A 82 -9.92 -35.12 -17.80
C ALA A 82 -9.33 -34.39 -16.60
N VAL A 83 -8.17 -34.84 -16.13
CA VAL A 83 -7.45 -34.20 -15.03
C VAL A 83 -6.69 -33.02 -15.62
N SER A 84 -6.83 -31.85 -15.01
CA SER A 84 -6.10 -30.65 -15.38
C SER A 84 -5.24 -30.19 -14.21
N CYS A 85 -4.06 -29.64 -14.49
CA CYS A 85 -3.28 -28.89 -13.50
C CYS A 85 -3.52 -27.39 -13.69
N GLN A 86 -3.56 -26.67 -12.57
CA GLN A 86 -3.56 -25.22 -12.57
C GLN A 86 -2.12 -24.71 -12.67
N VAL A 87 -1.91 -23.74 -13.55
CA VAL A 87 -0.63 -23.05 -13.73
C VAL A 87 -0.86 -21.55 -13.59
N ASP A 88 -0.21 -20.94 -12.63
CA ASP A 88 -0.30 -19.51 -12.36
C ASP A 88 0.94 -18.83 -12.95
N VAL A 89 0.75 -17.86 -13.84
CA VAL A 89 1.86 -17.15 -14.50
C VAL A 89 1.80 -15.68 -14.18
N HIS A 90 2.83 -15.19 -13.51
CA HIS A 90 3.05 -13.76 -13.27
C HIS A 90 4.07 -13.21 -14.27
N VAL A 91 3.60 -12.32 -15.15
CA VAL A 91 4.45 -11.66 -16.15
C VAL A 91 4.97 -10.35 -15.57
N CYS A 92 6.26 -10.34 -15.20
CA CYS A 92 6.92 -9.17 -14.65
C CYS A 92 7.24 -8.16 -15.76
N ALA A 93 7.18 -6.86 -15.44
CA ALA A 93 7.56 -5.78 -16.33
C ALA A 93 9.05 -5.84 -16.68
N ASP A 94 9.90 -6.09 -15.69
CA ASP A 94 11.35 -6.17 -15.83
C ASP A 94 11.99 -7.18 -14.85
N LYS A 95 13.32 -7.28 -14.91
CA LYS A 95 14.10 -8.17 -14.05
C LYS A 95 14.04 -7.75 -12.57
N THR A 96 13.95 -6.46 -12.28
CA THR A 96 13.90 -5.94 -10.90
C THR A 96 12.63 -6.39 -10.21
N GLU A 97 11.48 -6.24 -10.88
CA GLU A 97 10.20 -6.75 -10.37
C GLU A 97 10.24 -8.27 -10.18
N TRP A 98 10.80 -9.00 -11.14
CA TRP A 98 10.95 -10.45 -11.04
C TRP A 98 11.82 -10.89 -9.85
N GLU A 99 12.98 -10.25 -9.65
CA GLU A 99 13.87 -10.54 -8.53
C GLU A 99 13.16 -10.30 -7.19
N LEU A 100 12.41 -9.20 -7.11
CA LEU A 100 11.68 -8.84 -5.91
C LEU A 100 10.48 -9.74 -5.64
N HIS A 101 9.71 -10.11 -6.66
CA HIS A 101 8.62 -11.10 -6.54
C HIS A 101 9.18 -12.46 -6.11
N ARG A 102 10.28 -12.90 -6.71
CA ARG A 102 10.98 -14.13 -6.33
C ARG A 102 11.43 -14.07 -4.87
N PHE A 103 11.94 -12.92 -4.41
CA PHE A 103 12.34 -12.71 -3.02
C PHE A 103 11.16 -12.73 -2.05
N MET A 104 10.06 -12.05 -2.40
CA MET A 104 8.90 -11.88 -1.53
C MET A 104 8.01 -13.12 -1.44
N HIS A 105 7.94 -13.92 -2.50
CA HIS A 105 7.11 -15.13 -2.58
C HIS A 105 7.91 -16.43 -2.49
N GLY A 106 9.24 -16.35 -2.44
CA GLY A 106 10.11 -17.51 -2.29
C GLY A 106 10.02 -18.11 -0.89
N TYR A 107 10.01 -19.44 -0.82
CA TYR A 107 10.02 -20.20 0.44
C TYR A 107 8.80 -19.95 1.33
N GLY A 108 7.62 -19.78 0.74
CA GLY A 108 6.36 -19.62 1.46
C GLY A 108 6.22 -18.23 2.09
N ASP A 109 5.99 -18.18 3.40
CA ASP A 109 5.68 -16.93 4.12
C ASP A 109 6.92 -16.10 4.51
N VAL A 110 8.13 -16.47 4.06
CA VAL A 110 9.39 -15.78 4.44
C VAL A 110 9.34 -14.28 4.11
N GLY A 111 8.91 -13.88 2.91
CA GLY A 111 8.80 -12.47 2.57
C GLY A 111 7.80 -11.71 3.44
N MET A 112 6.69 -12.36 3.85
CA MET A 112 5.75 -11.76 4.79
C MET A 112 6.32 -11.59 6.20
N ILE A 113 7.09 -12.57 6.66
CA ILE A 113 7.79 -12.53 7.94
C ILE A 113 8.77 -11.34 7.94
N LEU A 114 9.54 -11.14 6.87
CA LEU A 114 10.40 -9.96 6.72
C LEU A 114 9.59 -8.66 6.67
N GLY A 115 8.44 -8.66 6.00
CA GLY A 115 7.50 -7.52 6.00
C GLY A 115 6.95 -7.19 7.39
N LEU A 116 6.80 -8.17 8.28
CA LEU A 116 6.47 -7.93 9.69
C LEU A 116 7.61 -7.23 10.43
N PHE A 117 8.86 -7.66 10.22
CA PHE A 117 10.03 -7.01 10.82
C PHE A 117 10.15 -5.55 10.38
N ALA A 118 9.97 -5.29 9.08
CA ALA A 118 9.97 -3.94 8.52
C ALA A 118 8.95 -3.03 9.20
N ARG A 119 7.70 -3.49 9.34
CA ARG A 119 6.61 -2.73 9.97
C ARG A 119 6.89 -2.36 11.41
N ASN A 120 7.55 -3.23 12.15
CA ASN A 120 7.93 -2.99 13.53
C ASN A 120 8.90 -1.80 13.68
N VAL A 121 9.65 -1.46 12.64
CA VAL A 121 10.65 -0.38 12.65
C VAL A 121 10.27 0.80 11.75
N GLY A 122 8.98 0.97 11.43
CA GLY A 122 8.47 2.12 10.67
C GLY A 122 8.65 2.01 9.14
N LEU A 123 9.03 0.82 8.65
CA LEU A 123 9.21 0.52 7.24
C LEU A 123 8.08 -0.39 6.72
N SER A 124 8.03 -0.57 5.41
CA SER A 124 7.15 -1.52 4.75
C SER A 124 7.92 -2.20 3.62
N LEU A 125 7.93 -3.52 3.62
CA LEU A 125 8.55 -4.34 2.59
C LEU A 125 7.46 -5.15 1.87
N GLY A 126 7.49 -5.14 0.54
CA GLY A 126 6.54 -5.84 -0.30
C GLY A 126 7.06 -6.04 -1.73
N THR A 127 6.19 -6.43 -2.64
CA THR A 127 6.50 -6.65 -4.07
C THR A 127 6.88 -5.39 -4.85
N VAL A 128 6.79 -4.21 -4.22
CA VAL A 128 7.22 -2.91 -4.80
C VAL A 128 8.37 -2.30 -3.97
N GLY A 129 9.06 -3.13 -3.19
CA GLY A 129 10.32 -2.82 -2.54
C GLY A 129 10.13 -2.34 -1.11
N LEU A 130 11.19 -1.74 -0.58
CA LEU A 130 11.24 -1.17 0.75
C LEU A 130 10.75 0.28 0.74
N LYS A 131 9.93 0.65 1.72
CA LYS A 131 9.30 1.97 1.83
C LYS A 131 9.28 2.45 3.28
N ILE A 132 9.23 3.76 3.48
CA ILE A 132 8.93 4.40 4.77
C ILE A 132 7.42 4.57 4.88
N LEU A 133 6.84 4.11 5.99
CA LEU A 133 5.43 4.36 6.30
C LEU A 133 5.24 5.83 6.69
N THR A 134 4.40 6.55 5.95
CA THR A 134 4.04 7.91 6.32
C THR A 134 3.04 7.90 7.47
N LYS A 135 3.29 8.73 8.49
CA LYS A 135 2.36 8.95 9.61
C LYS A 135 1.23 9.92 9.24
N ILE A 136 1.28 10.54 8.06
CA ILE A 136 0.30 11.54 7.60
C ILE A 136 -0.86 10.82 6.89
N PRO A 137 -2.11 10.93 7.40
CA PRO A 137 -3.26 10.25 6.81
C PRO A 137 -3.46 10.59 5.33
N GLY A 138 -3.74 9.57 4.51
CA GLY A 138 -4.03 9.72 3.08
C GLY A 138 -2.81 10.03 2.21
N LYS A 139 -1.60 10.09 2.77
CA LYS A 139 -0.37 10.22 1.98
C LYS A 139 0.21 8.83 1.64
N PRO A 140 0.82 8.68 0.46
CA PRO A 140 1.46 7.42 0.08
C PRO A 140 2.74 7.18 0.90
N PRO A 141 3.17 5.91 1.09
CA PRO A 141 4.49 5.59 1.61
C PRO A 141 5.60 6.11 0.69
N PHE A 142 6.75 6.44 1.26
CA PHE A 142 7.91 6.92 0.51
C PHE A 142 8.81 5.75 0.11
N HIS A 143 9.13 5.60 -1.17
CA HIS A 143 9.93 4.48 -1.67
C HIS A 143 11.42 4.66 -1.41
N LEU A 144 12.10 3.59 -0.97
CA LEU A 144 13.54 3.58 -0.68
C LEU A 144 14.34 2.84 -1.74
N SER A 145 14.02 1.56 -1.98
CA SER A 145 14.72 0.73 -2.96
C SER A 145 13.84 -0.44 -3.41
N SER A 146 14.04 -0.88 -4.65
CA SER A 146 13.53 -2.15 -5.21
C SER A 146 14.61 -3.22 -5.37
N SER A 147 15.87 -2.90 -5.02
CA SER A 147 17.02 -3.80 -5.17
C SER A 147 17.06 -4.83 -4.04
N VAL A 148 16.83 -6.10 -4.35
CA VAL A 148 16.88 -7.20 -3.36
C VAL A 148 18.23 -7.25 -2.63
N PRO A 149 19.40 -7.13 -3.30
CA PRO A 149 20.69 -7.08 -2.61
C PRO A 149 20.81 -5.94 -1.60
N GLU A 150 20.38 -4.73 -1.96
CA GLU A 150 20.45 -3.58 -1.05
C GLU A 150 19.50 -3.74 0.14
N ILE A 151 18.28 -4.24 -0.10
CA ILE A 151 17.30 -4.50 0.95
C ILE A 151 17.81 -5.59 1.90
N ALA A 152 18.32 -6.70 1.37
CA ALA A 152 18.86 -7.80 2.17
C ALA A 152 20.05 -7.33 3.02
N ALA A 153 20.98 -6.57 2.43
CA ALA A 153 22.11 -5.98 3.13
C ALA A 153 21.65 -5.04 4.27
N PHE A 154 20.68 -4.16 4.00
CA PHE A 154 20.11 -3.27 5.02
C PHE A 154 19.44 -4.04 6.17
N PHE A 155 18.81 -5.18 5.87
CA PHE A 155 18.22 -6.07 6.88
C PHE A 155 19.24 -6.92 7.63
N GLY A 156 20.51 -6.91 7.22
CA GLY A 156 21.56 -7.76 7.77
C GLY A 156 21.44 -9.24 7.35
N LEU A 157 20.77 -9.51 6.24
CA LEU A 157 20.50 -10.87 5.76
C LEU A 157 21.58 -11.35 4.79
N ALA A 158 21.97 -12.61 4.95
CA ALA A 158 22.86 -13.31 4.03
C ALA A 158 22.06 -13.79 2.80
N LEU A 159 22.14 -13.04 1.69
CA LEU A 159 21.37 -13.35 0.47
C LEU A 159 21.84 -14.65 -0.20
N ASP A 160 23.12 -15.00 -0.09
CA ASP A 160 23.70 -16.26 -0.58
C ASP A 160 23.06 -17.48 0.10
N ALA A 161 22.74 -17.38 1.39
CA ALA A 161 22.04 -18.44 2.13
C ALA A 161 20.60 -18.61 1.63
N TRP A 162 19.93 -17.49 1.31
CA TRP A 162 18.60 -17.53 0.72
C TRP A 162 18.62 -18.12 -0.70
N GLU A 163 19.64 -17.82 -1.51
CA GLU A 163 19.78 -18.40 -2.85
C GLU A 163 20.05 -19.92 -2.84
N ARG A 164 20.78 -20.43 -1.85
CA ARG A 164 20.96 -21.87 -1.63
C ARG A 164 19.65 -22.56 -1.21
N GLY A 165 18.74 -21.81 -0.61
CA GLY A 165 17.46 -22.30 -0.10
C GLY A 165 17.53 -22.99 1.25
N PHE A 166 16.35 -23.36 1.74
CA PHE A 166 16.16 -23.88 3.09
C PHE A 166 15.66 -25.32 3.05
N PRO A 167 16.31 -26.26 3.76
CA PRO A 167 15.87 -27.66 3.79
C PRO A 167 14.60 -27.87 4.62
N THR A 168 14.30 -26.98 5.57
CA THR A 168 13.15 -27.07 6.48
C THR A 168 12.53 -25.70 6.73
N GLU A 169 11.28 -25.65 7.17
CA GLU A 169 10.63 -24.39 7.59
C GLU A 169 11.45 -23.72 8.71
N ARG A 170 11.96 -24.53 9.64
CA ARG A 170 12.78 -24.06 10.75
C ARG A 170 14.06 -23.37 10.27
N ALA A 171 14.74 -23.91 9.27
CA ALA A 171 15.94 -23.28 8.72
C ALA A 171 15.62 -21.91 8.08
N ALA A 172 14.45 -21.77 7.44
CA ALA A 172 13.98 -20.50 6.92
C ALA A 172 13.67 -19.49 8.05
N PHE A 173 13.09 -19.95 9.16
CA PHE A 173 12.82 -19.12 10.33
C PHE A 173 14.11 -18.64 11.00
N GLU A 174 15.08 -19.53 11.19
CA GLU A 174 16.38 -19.21 11.76
C GLU A 174 17.13 -18.21 10.87
N TRP A 175 17.10 -18.38 9.54
CA TRP A 175 17.65 -17.39 8.61
C TRP A 175 16.94 -16.03 8.72
N ALA A 176 15.61 -15.99 8.72
CA ALA A 176 14.88 -14.74 8.84
C ALA A 176 15.20 -14.02 10.16
N ALA A 177 15.34 -14.77 11.25
CA ALA A 177 15.68 -14.26 12.58
C ALA A 177 17.12 -13.71 12.68
N THR A 178 18.00 -13.98 11.70
CA THR A 178 19.31 -13.29 11.61
C THR A 178 19.17 -11.81 11.26
N SER A 179 18.00 -11.39 10.74
CA SER A 179 17.76 -9.99 10.47
C SER A 179 17.94 -9.15 11.74
N ARG A 180 18.66 -8.04 11.61
CA ARG A 180 18.82 -7.06 12.70
C ARG A 180 17.51 -6.43 13.18
N PHE A 181 16.40 -6.63 12.47
CA PHE A 181 15.07 -6.14 12.84
C PHE A 181 14.20 -7.21 13.51
N PHE A 182 14.69 -8.45 13.63
CA PHE A 182 14.01 -9.48 14.40
C PHE A 182 13.97 -9.13 15.89
N SER A 183 12.80 -9.28 16.52
CA SER A 183 12.62 -9.01 17.95
C SER A 183 11.52 -9.85 18.55
N VAL A 184 11.90 -10.74 19.47
CA VAL A 184 10.96 -11.60 20.22
C VAL A 184 9.90 -10.77 20.95
N GLN A 185 10.29 -9.64 21.55
CA GLN A 185 9.38 -8.76 22.29
C GLN A 185 8.26 -8.23 21.39
N ARG A 186 8.61 -7.71 20.21
CA ARG A 186 7.63 -7.16 19.25
C ARG A 186 6.76 -8.25 18.63
N MET A 187 7.29 -9.47 18.49
CA MET A 187 6.51 -10.64 18.05
C MET A 187 5.43 -11.05 19.06
N LYS A 188 5.72 -10.94 20.36
CA LYS A 188 4.73 -11.18 21.43
C LYS A 188 3.61 -10.14 21.41
N GLU A 189 3.94 -8.87 21.17
CA GLU A 189 2.95 -7.77 21.09
C GLU A 189 2.02 -7.90 19.88
N ALA A 190 2.55 -8.30 18.71
CA ALA A 190 1.77 -8.45 17.47
C ALA A 190 0.70 -9.55 17.54
N HIS A 191 0.95 -10.62 18.30
CA HIS A 191 0.06 -11.78 18.43
C HIS A 191 -1.23 -11.49 19.23
N SER A 192 -1.24 -10.44 20.07
CA SER A 192 -2.43 -10.03 20.84
C SER A 192 -3.63 -9.60 19.97
N LYS A 193 -3.40 -9.33 18.67
CA LYS A 193 -4.43 -8.88 17.69
C LYS A 193 -4.89 -10.01 16.76
N LYS A 194 -5.07 -11.23 17.30
CA LYS A 194 -5.39 -12.46 16.57
C LYS A 194 -6.83 -12.44 16.02
N ARG A 195 -7.04 -11.82 14.87
CA ARG A 195 -8.22 -12.06 14.00
C ARG A 195 -7.73 -12.16 12.56
N ARG A 196 -7.88 -13.35 11.96
CA ARG A 196 -7.59 -13.76 10.55
C ARG A 196 -6.19 -14.32 10.28
N THR A 197 -5.92 -15.58 10.65
CA THR A 197 -4.71 -16.27 10.15
C THR A 197 -4.88 -17.79 10.03
N GLU A 198 -6.08 -18.29 9.75
CA GLU A 198 -6.29 -19.73 9.53
C GLU A 198 -5.75 -20.21 8.16
N THR A 199 -5.53 -19.30 7.20
CA THR A 199 -5.10 -19.66 5.84
C THR A 199 -3.58 -19.64 5.61
N ARG A 200 -2.77 -19.26 6.60
CA ARG A 200 -1.29 -19.13 6.45
C ARG A 200 -0.56 -19.86 7.58
N MET A 201 -0.45 -21.18 7.43
CA MET A 201 0.09 -22.07 8.47
C MET A 201 1.56 -21.78 8.79
N MET A 202 2.41 -21.52 7.79
CA MET A 202 3.84 -21.26 7.99
C MET A 202 4.06 -19.97 8.80
N TYR A 203 3.37 -18.88 8.46
CA TYR A 203 3.41 -17.64 9.24
C TYR A 203 3.00 -17.85 10.70
N SER A 204 1.92 -18.60 10.95
CA SER A 204 1.50 -18.89 12.33
C SER A 204 2.56 -19.67 13.10
N ARG A 205 3.13 -20.72 12.47
CA ARG A 205 4.22 -21.51 13.06
C ARG A 205 5.46 -20.67 13.33
N PHE A 206 5.80 -19.73 12.46
CA PHE A 206 6.90 -18.78 12.71
C PHE A 206 6.64 -17.93 13.96
N VAL A 207 5.42 -17.39 14.11
CA VAL A 207 5.08 -16.58 15.29
C VAL A 207 5.21 -17.40 16.57
N ASP A 208 4.70 -18.64 16.58
CA ASP A 208 4.81 -19.55 17.72
C ASP A 208 6.28 -19.89 18.03
N TRP A 209 7.07 -20.22 17.00
CA TRP A 209 8.51 -20.47 17.11
C TRP A 209 9.27 -19.26 17.66
N ALA A 210 8.98 -18.06 17.17
CA ALA A 210 9.64 -16.82 17.56
C ALA A 210 9.35 -16.46 19.03
N GLN A 211 8.16 -16.77 19.54
CA GLN A 211 7.78 -16.52 20.93
C GLN A 211 8.50 -17.44 21.93
N ALA A 212 8.88 -18.64 21.49
CA ALA A 212 9.64 -19.60 22.28
C ALA A 212 11.14 -19.27 22.34
N GLN A 213 11.63 -18.31 21.56
CA GLN A 213 13.03 -17.90 21.58
C GLN A 213 13.36 -17.07 22.82
N PRO A 214 14.62 -17.15 23.32
CA PRO A 214 15.08 -16.26 24.38
C PRO A 214 15.01 -14.80 23.91
N VAL A 215 14.61 -13.90 24.80
CA VAL A 215 14.60 -12.46 24.51
C VAL A 215 16.06 -11.99 24.52
N PRO A 216 16.60 -11.48 23.39
CA PRO A 216 17.95 -10.93 23.38
C PRO A 216 18.00 -9.67 24.25
N GLU A 217 19.13 -9.43 24.92
CA GLU A 217 19.34 -8.22 25.73
C GLU A 217 19.46 -6.95 24.86
N THR A 218 19.71 -7.09 23.56
CA THR A 218 19.92 -5.98 22.65
C THR A 218 18.63 -5.17 22.44
N PRO A 219 18.64 -3.86 22.74
CA PRO A 219 17.48 -3.00 22.48
C PRO A 219 17.18 -2.94 20.98
N VAL A 220 15.92 -3.11 20.62
CA VAL A 220 15.49 -2.88 19.24
C VAL A 220 15.59 -1.39 18.94
N PRO A 221 16.20 -0.99 17.82
CA PRO A 221 16.20 0.41 17.40
C PRO A 221 14.79 1.01 17.35
N SER A 222 14.68 2.31 17.67
CA SER A 222 13.44 3.05 17.47
C SER A 222 13.11 3.16 15.98
N ALA A 223 11.82 3.28 15.65
CA ALA A 223 11.40 3.44 14.26
C ALA A 223 12.01 4.72 13.65
N GLU A 224 12.10 5.80 14.42
CA GLU A 224 12.70 7.06 14.01
C GLU A 224 14.19 6.90 13.66
N ALA A 225 14.95 6.16 14.47
CA ALA A 225 16.36 5.90 14.22
C ALA A 225 16.57 5.06 12.95
N VAL A 226 15.77 3.99 12.77
CA VAL A 226 15.86 3.14 11.58
C VAL A 226 15.47 3.89 10.31
N VAL A 227 14.45 4.74 10.37
CA VAL A 227 14.07 5.58 9.22
C VAL A 227 15.19 6.55 8.86
N ALA A 228 15.82 7.22 9.85
CA ALA A 228 16.94 8.12 9.60
C ALA A 228 18.14 7.38 8.97
N GLU A 229 18.45 6.19 9.47
CA GLU A 229 19.51 5.33 8.92
C GLU A 229 19.17 4.87 7.50
N ALA A 230 17.93 4.44 7.23
CA ALA A 230 17.51 4.04 5.90
C ALA A 230 17.66 5.19 4.90
N LEU A 231 17.22 6.40 5.26
CA LEU A 231 17.37 7.59 4.42
C LEU A 231 18.83 7.89 4.08
N ALA A 232 19.76 7.64 5.02
CA ALA A 232 21.18 7.78 4.77
C ALA A 232 21.72 6.64 3.89
N CYS A 233 21.39 5.38 4.22
CA CYS A 233 21.83 4.18 3.51
C CYS A 233 21.44 4.20 2.03
N PHE A 234 20.22 4.62 1.72
CA PHE A 234 19.70 4.67 0.34
C PHE A 234 19.89 6.03 -0.34
N GLY A 235 20.55 7.00 0.31
CA GLY A 235 20.79 8.33 -0.27
C GLY A 235 19.52 9.14 -0.54
N LYS A 236 18.45 8.91 0.23
CA LYS A 236 17.11 9.47 0.01
C LYS A 236 16.71 10.61 0.94
N LYS A 237 17.61 11.03 1.84
CA LYS A 237 17.32 12.03 2.88
C LYS A 237 16.76 13.35 2.32
N ALA A 238 17.41 13.94 1.32
CA ALA A 238 16.98 15.22 0.76
C ALA A 238 15.60 15.15 0.08
N GLU A 239 15.35 14.08 -0.69
CA GLU A 239 14.07 13.83 -1.36
C GLU A 239 12.94 13.67 -0.33
N TYR A 240 13.20 12.89 0.73
CA TYR A 240 12.24 12.69 1.81
C TYR A 240 11.94 13.97 2.59
N ASP A 241 12.99 14.74 2.94
CA ASP A 241 12.82 16.00 3.69
C ASP A 241 11.99 17.01 2.88
N GLY A 242 12.22 17.11 1.56
CA GLY A 242 11.41 17.93 0.66
C GLY A 242 9.96 17.50 0.61
N LEU A 243 9.69 16.20 0.44
CA LEU A 243 8.32 15.66 0.43
C LEU A 243 7.59 15.89 1.75
N MET A 244 8.28 15.71 2.88
CA MET A 244 7.69 15.93 4.20
C MET A 244 7.36 17.41 4.43
N GLU A 245 8.16 18.32 3.88
CA GLU A 245 7.87 19.75 3.93
C GLU A 245 6.63 20.11 3.10
N GLU A 246 6.50 19.57 1.88
CA GLU A 246 5.28 19.72 1.09
C GLU A 246 4.05 19.21 1.84
N TYR A 247 4.17 18.08 2.55
CA TYR A 247 3.08 17.54 3.34
C TYR A 247 2.72 18.42 4.53
N ARG A 248 3.71 19.00 5.22
CA ARG A 248 3.46 19.97 6.31
C ARG A 248 2.76 21.22 5.80
N GLN A 249 3.20 21.77 4.66
CA GLN A 249 2.58 22.95 4.05
C GLN A 249 1.14 22.66 3.62
N ALA A 250 0.88 21.50 3.02
CA ALA A 250 -0.46 21.09 2.65
C ALA A 250 -1.38 20.91 3.88
N ALA A 251 -0.87 20.30 4.95
CA ALA A 251 -1.60 20.12 6.20
C ALA A 251 -1.94 21.48 6.85
N ALA A 252 -0.96 22.38 6.95
CA ALA A 252 -1.16 23.74 7.48
C ALA A 252 -2.21 24.52 6.68
N LYS A 253 -2.21 24.40 5.34
CA LYS A 253 -3.23 25.03 4.48
C LYS A 253 -4.64 24.47 4.73
N ILE A 254 -4.77 23.17 4.96
CA ILE A 254 -6.06 22.53 5.27
C ILE A 254 -6.55 23.00 6.64
N GLU A 255 -5.67 22.98 7.65
CA GLU A 255 -5.98 23.45 9.00
C GLU A 255 -6.42 24.92 9.00
N ALA A 256 -5.67 25.79 8.33
CA ALA A 256 -6.03 27.19 8.14
C ALA A 256 -7.42 27.35 7.49
N ARG A 257 -7.71 26.60 6.42
CA ARG A 257 -9.02 26.64 5.75
C ARG A 257 -10.14 26.17 6.70
N ASN A 258 -9.89 25.16 7.52
CA ASN A 258 -10.86 24.65 8.48
C ASN A 258 -11.11 25.65 9.61
N ALA A 259 -10.05 26.25 10.18
CA ALA A 259 -10.16 27.31 11.18
C ALA A 259 -10.96 28.50 10.65
N LEU A 260 -10.68 28.95 9.42
CA LEU A 260 -11.43 30.04 8.79
C LEU A 260 -12.91 29.68 8.61
N LYS A 261 -13.21 28.45 8.19
CA LYS A 261 -14.61 28.00 8.01
C LYS A 261 -15.42 28.01 9.31
N VAL A 262 -14.79 27.87 10.47
CA VAL A 262 -15.49 27.92 11.78
C VAL A 262 -16.01 29.33 12.07
N VAL A 263 -15.27 30.37 11.69
CA VAL A 263 -15.62 31.77 11.98
C VAL A 263 -16.20 32.53 10.78
N PHE A 264 -15.95 32.03 9.57
CA PHE A 264 -16.29 32.70 8.31
C PHE A 264 -16.75 31.68 7.27
N ASN A 265 -18.06 31.44 7.23
CA ASN A 265 -18.73 30.61 6.23
C ASN A 265 -20.07 31.25 5.82
N GLY A 266 -20.69 30.73 4.75
CA GLY A 266 -21.91 31.32 4.20
C GLY A 266 -23.10 31.30 5.15
N THR A 267 -23.20 30.29 6.03
CA THR A 267 -24.26 30.22 7.04
C THR A 267 -24.09 31.35 8.06
N ILE A 268 -22.88 31.51 8.61
CA ILE A 268 -22.58 32.56 9.58
C ILE A 268 -22.80 33.96 8.98
N VAL A 269 -22.32 34.18 7.76
CA VAL A 269 -22.49 35.47 7.07
C VAL A 269 -23.98 35.71 6.74
N GLY A 270 -24.73 34.68 6.35
CA GLY A 270 -26.17 34.76 6.16
C GLY A 270 -26.91 35.11 7.44
N GLU A 271 -26.53 34.51 8.58
CA GLU A 271 -27.09 34.84 9.90
C GLU A 271 -26.82 36.30 10.30
N TRP A 272 -25.60 36.81 10.05
CA TRP A 272 -25.26 38.19 10.38
C TRP A 272 -25.97 39.23 9.51
N THR A 273 -26.25 38.90 8.25
CA THR A 273 -26.70 39.89 7.24
C THR A 273 -28.16 39.73 6.83
N GLY A 274 -28.77 38.56 7.08
CA GLY A 274 -30.10 38.21 6.60
C GLY A 274 -30.20 38.01 5.09
N LEU A 275 -29.07 37.96 4.37
CA LEU A 275 -29.02 37.89 2.92
C LEU A 275 -29.23 36.47 2.38
N ASP A 276 -29.74 36.38 1.16
CA ASP A 276 -29.83 35.11 0.42
C ASP A 276 -28.44 34.57 0.03
N ASN A 277 -28.37 33.28 -0.31
CA ASN A 277 -27.12 32.59 -0.65
C ASN A 277 -26.32 33.26 -1.78
N ARG A 278 -26.99 33.90 -2.74
CA ARG A 278 -26.30 34.55 -3.88
C ARG A 278 -25.61 35.84 -3.41
N ARG A 279 -26.29 36.65 -2.61
CA ARG A 279 -25.74 37.90 -2.06
C ARG A 279 -24.67 37.64 -1.00
N VAL A 280 -24.86 36.63 -0.14
CA VAL A 280 -23.83 36.17 0.81
C VAL A 280 -22.54 35.83 0.08
N LYS A 281 -22.61 35.11 -1.05
CA LYS A 281 -21.42 34.78 -1.84
C LYS A 281 -20.69 36.04 -2.33
N ILE A 282 -21.43 37.04 -2.84
CA ILE A 282 -20.85 38.31 -3.33
C ILE A 282 -20.14 39.06 -2.20
N VAL A 283 -20.77 39.13 -1.01
CA VAL A 283 -20.16 39.74 0.19
C VAL A 283 -18.88 39.00 0.58
N MET A 284 -18.93 37.67 0.68
CA MET A 284 -17.76 36.86 1.04
C MET A 284 -16.60 37.00 0.04
N ASP A 285 -16.90 37.07 -1.27
CA ASP A 285 -15.89 37.20 -2.31
C ASP A 285 -15.25 38.60 -2.31
N LYS A 286 -16.03 39.66 -2.04
CA LYS A 286 -15.50 41.02 -1.83
C LYS A 286 -14.54 41.09 -0.65
N ILE A 287 -14.92 40.54 0.50
CA ILE A 287 -14.05 40.52 1.69
C ILE A 287 -12.77 39.75 1.41
N ARG A 288 -12.85 38.59 0.74
CA ARG A 288 -11.66 37.85 0.33
C ARG A 288 -10.78 38.67 -0.61
N LEU A 289 -11.35 39.45 -1.53
CA LEU A 289 -10.56 40.28 -2.42
C LEU A 289 -9.80 41.39 -1.66
N GLU A 290 -10.47 42.04 -0.69
CA GLU A 290 -9.90 43.14 0.10
C GLU A 290 -8.87 42.67 1.13
N GLN A 291 -8.99 41.44 1.62
CA GLN A 291 -8.11 40.87 2.66
C GLN A 291 -7.04 39.91 2.09
N ALA A 292 -6.60 40.12 0.84
CA ALA A 292 -5.58 39.30 0.18
C ALA A 292 -5.91 37.77 0.19
N GLY A 293 -7.18 37.44 0.05
CA GLY A 293 -7.73 36.10 0.04
C GLY A 293 -8.17 35.60 1.41
N GLY A 294 -8.31 34.27 1.54
CA GLY A 294 -8.61 33.65 2.83
C GLY A 294 -7.48 33.78 3.85
N ALA A 295 -6.24 34.04 3.41
CA ALA A 295 -5.07 34.12 4.28
C ALA A 295 -5.09 35.36 5.19
N GLY A 296 -5.50 36.54 4.68
CA GLY A 296 -5.58 37.75 5.51
C GLY A 296 -6.75 37.76 6.49
N LEU A 297 -7.68 36.81 6.38
CA LEU A 297 -8.74 36.59 7.37
C LEU A 297 -8.32 35.65 8.51
N LEU A 298 -7.22 34.90 8.35
CA LEU A 298 -6.73 33.99 9.38
C LEU A 298 -6.19 34.79 10.57
N GLY A 299 -6.58 34.39 11.77
CA GLY A 299 -6.13 35.03 13.01
C GLY A 299 -6.88 36.31 13.37
N LEU A 300 -7.80 36.80 12.53
CA LEU A 300 -8.70 37.88 12.92
C LEU A 300 -9.71 37.38 13.95
N GLU A 301 -10.01 38.22 14.94
CA GLU A 301 -11.10 37.95 15.86
C GLU A 301 -12.45 37.95 15.13
N ARG A 302 -13.38 37.11 15.60
CA ARG A 302 -14.74 37.00 15.03
C ARG A 302 -15.44 38.37 14.92
N SER A 303 -15.30 39.21 15.94
CA SER A 303 -15.85 40.58 15.98
C SER A 303 -15.33 41.43 14.82
N ARG A 304 -14.03 41.32 14.51
CA ARG A 304 -13.40 42.04 13.40
C ARG A 304 -13.88 41.52 12.05
N ILE A 305 -14.04 40.21 11.90
CA ILE A 305 -14.57 39.60 10.67
C ILE A 305 -16.02 40.07 10.44
N GLN A 306 -16.83 40.14 11.50
CA GLN A 306 -18.21 40.63 11.41
C GLN A 306 -18.25 42.12 10.96
N GLN A 307 -17.41 42.99 11.52
CA GLN A 307 -17.32 44.39 11.07
C GLN A 307 -16.94 44.51 9.58
N LEU A 308 -16.06 43.64 9.08
CA LEU A 308 -15.71 43.59 7.65
C LEU A 308 -16.90 43.15 6.80
N VAL A 309 -17.73 42.22 7.31
CA VAL A 309 -18.97 41.80 6.65
C VAL A 309 -19.96 42.95 6.57
N GLU A 310 -20.23 43.64 7.68
CA GLU A 310 -21.14 44.78 7.73
C GLU A 310 -20.70 45.90 6.78
N SER A 311 -19.40 46.27 6.80
CA SER A 311 -18.86 47.27 5.89
C SER A 311 -18.96 46.86 4.42
N ALA A 312 -18.76 45.57 4.10
CA ALA A 312 -18.90 45.08 2.74
C ALA A 312 -20.36 45.09 2.26
N VAL A 313 -21.33 44.80 3.14
CA VAL A 313 -22.77 44.89 2.85
C VAL A 313 -23.18 46.32 2.52
N ASP A 314 -22.73 47.29 3.31
CA ASP A 314 -23.00 48.72 3.09
C ASP A 314 -22.43 49.20 1.75
N GLN A 315 -21.17 48.85 1.46
CA GLN A 315 -20.52 49.22 0.21
C GLN A 315 -21.17 48.59 -1.02
N LEU A 316 -21.77 47.40 -0.88
CA LEU A 316 -22.49 46.72 -1.96
C LEU A 316 -23.94 47.22 -2.10
N GLY A 317 -24.40 48.13 -1.23
CA GLY A 317 -25.76 48.66 -1.27
C GLY A 317 -26.83 47.64 -0.87
N TYR A 318 -26.47 46.62 -0.09
CA TYR A 318 -27.40 45.59 0.40
C TYR A 318 -28.11 45.97 1.70
N VAL A 319 -28.14 47.26 2.03
CA VAL A 319 -28.79 47.79 3.23
C VAL A 319 -30.22 47.27 3.33
N ASN A 320 -30.52 46.53 4.39
CA ASN A 320 -31.88 46.25 4.80
C ASN A 320 -32.52 47.59 5.16
N HIS A 321 -33.37 48.12 4.29
CA HIS A 321 -34.52 48.86 4.79
C HIS A 321 -35.33 47.85 5.59
N ALA A 322 -35.15 47.84 6.91
CA ALA A 322 -36.18 47.32 7.78
C ALA A 322 -37.43 48.15 7.44
N GLU A 323 -38.32 47.58 6.61
CA GLU A 323 -39.71 47.99 6.58
C GLU A 323 -40.23 47.83 8.00
N VAL A 324 -40.25 48.94 8.73
CA VAL A 324 -41.17 49.15 9.84
C VAL A 324 -42.54 49.06 9.18
N ASP A 325 -43.21 47.92 9.33
CA ASP A 325 -44.62 47.78 8.99
C ASP A 325 -45.40 48.80 9.84
N PRO A 326 -46.03 49.84 9.25
CA PRO A 326 -46.77 50.84 10.01
C PRO A 326 -48.16 50.35 10.45
N LYS A 327 -48.48 49.05 10.33
CA LYS A 327 -49.78 48.50 10.74
C LYS A 327 -49.73 47.84 12.11
N ASN A 328 -49.56 48.65 13.15
CA ASN A 328 -50.02 48.33 14.50
C ASN A 328 -50.16 49.64 15.30
N GLU A 329 -51.15 50.46 14.94
CA GLU A 329 -51.77 51.38 15.91
C GLU A 329 -53.03 50.71 16.46
N PRO A 330 -53.21 50.70 17.79
CA PRO A 330 -54.42 50.18 18.42
C PRO A 330 -55.52 51.26 18.44
N GLU A 331 -56.66 50.95 17.84
CA GLU A 331 -57.98 51.44 18.24
C GLU A 331 -58.91 50.25 18.52
#